data_AF-A0A4R2HPX5-F1
#
_entry.id   AF-A0A4R2HPX5-F1
#
_cell.length_a   1.000
_cell.length_b   1.000
_cell.length_c   1.000
_cell.angle_alpha   90.00
_cell.angle_beta   90.00
_cell.angle_gamma   90.00
#
_symmetry.space_group_name_H-M   'P 1'
#
loop_
_entity.id
_entity.type
_entity.pdbx_description
1 polymer ?
#
loop_
_entity_poly.entity_id
_entity_poly.type
_entity_poly.pdbx_seq_one_letter_code
_entity_poly.pdbx_strand_id
1 'polypeptide(L)' 'MTTNFGAAGNELRARWNCQELADRYGLDAVPAYDQDGSATGWIAVDPAALEDHLYAYAEEGDEIDDGQGDGAEEDQE' A
#
# COMPACT_ATOMS: atom_id res chain seq x y z
N MET A 1 18.72 -25.36 15.15
CA MET A 1 17.85 -24.16 15.11
C MET A 1 18.74 -22.95 15.37
N THR A 2 19.24 -22.32 14.31
CA THR A 2 20.08 -21.12 14.41
C THR A 2 19.16 -19.91 14.45
N THR A 3 18.87 -19.42 15.65
CA THR A 3 18.23 -18.11 15.80
C THR A 3 19.19 -17.07 15.25
N ASN A 4 18.85 -16.49 14.10
CA ASN A 4 19.56 -15.36 13.54
C ASN A 4 19.36 -14.14 14.45
N PHE A 5 20.15 -14.04 15.52
CA PHE A 5 20.12 -12.90 16.43
C PHE A 5 20.39 -11.56 15.71
N GLY A 6 21.13 -11.60 14.60
CA GLY A 6 21.33 -10.44 13.72
C GLY A 6 20.06 -9.99 12.99
N ALA A 7 19.18 -10.92 12.59
CA ALA A 7 17.90 -10.59 11.97
C ALA A 7 16.92 -9.98 12.99
N ALA A 8 16.82 -10.60 14.17
CA ALA A 8 15.96 -10.10 15.24
C ALA A 8 16.38 -8.72 15.78
N GLY A 9 17.69 -8.44 15.86
CA GLY A 9 18.20 -7.11 16.23
C GLY A 9 17.90 -6.03 15.20
N ASN A 10 17.91 -6.38 13.91
CA ASN A 10 17.58 -5.46 12.83
C ASN A 10 16.09 -5.11 12.81
N GLU A 11 15.21 -6.07 13.10
CA GLU A 11 13.76 -5.84 13.22
C GLU A 11 13.42 -4.92 14.40
N LEU A 12 14.07 -5.12 15.56
CA LEU A 12 13.92 -4.23 16.73
C LEU A 12 14.36 -2.79 16.41
N ARG A 13 15.48 -2.65 15.70
CA ARG A 13 15.99 -1.33 15.30
C ARG A 13 15.09 -0.67 14.26
N ALA A 14 14.57 -1.43 13.29
CA ALA A 14 13.62 -0.93 12.31
C ALA A 14 12.35 -0.41 13.00
N ARG A 15 11.80 -1.19 13.94
CA ARG A 15 10.65 -0.77 14.75
C ARG A 15 10.91 0.53 15.50
N TRP A 16 12.04 0.65 16.22
CA TRP A 16 12.35 1.87 16.97
C TRP A 16 12.52 3.09 16.08
N ASN A 17 13.20 2.94 14.93
CA ASN A 17 13.34 4.03 13.97
C ASN A 17 11.97 4.48 13.43
N CYS A 18 11.08 3.53 13.07
CA CYS A 18 9.73 3.85 12.62
C CYS A 18 8.90 4.52 13.71
N GLN A 19 9.03 4.08 14.97
CA GLN A 19 8.37 4.69 16.12
C GLN A 19 8.85 6.14 16.34
N GLU A 20 10.16 6.40 16.24
CA GLU A 20 10.70 7.76 16.37
C GLU A 20 10.20 8.69 15.26
N LEU A 21 10.12 8.19 14.02
CA LEU A 21 9.56 8.93 12.90
C LEU A 21 8.06 9.19 13.09
N ALA A 22 7.31 8.19 13.57
CA ALA A 22 5.91 8.33 13.92
C ALA A 22 5.69 9.45 14.95
N ASP A 23 6.44 9.43 16.06
CA ASP A 23 6.33 10.45 17.10
C ASP A 23 6.76 11.84 16.61
N ARG A 24 7.81 11.93 15.78
CA ARG A 24 8.33 13.22 15.27
C ARG A 24 7.38 13.88 14.27
N TYR A 25 6.75 13.08 13.42
CA TYR A 25 5.97 13.58 12.28
C TYR A 25 4.45 13.42 12.46
N GLY A 26 4.00 12.85 13.59
CA GLY A 26 2.58 12.56 13.82
C GLY A 26 2.03 11.47 12.90
N LEU A 27 2.88 10.51 12.54
CA LEU A 27 2.54 9.38 11.65
C LEU A 27 2.21 8.14 12.49
N ASP A 28 1.73 7.08 11.83
CA ASP A 28 1.55 5.77 12.45
C ASP A 28 2.68 4.81 12.05
N ALA A 29 3.25 4.12 13.03
CA ALA A 29 4.20 3.03 12.80
C ALA A 29 3.46 1.68 12.80
N VAL A 30 3.48 0.98 11.67
CA VAL A 30 2.76 -0.30 11.47
C VAL A 30 3.69 -1.39 10.94
N PRO A 31 3.39 -2.68 11.24
CA PRO A 31 4.11 -3.79 10.64
C PRO A 31 3.84 -3.88 9.13
N ALA A 32 4.89 -4.15 8.36
CA ALA A 32 4.81 -4.42 6.93
C ALA A 32 4.71 -5.94 6.68
N TYR A 33 3.90 -6.33 5.72
CA TYR A 33 3.65 -7.74 5.38
C TYR A 33 3.97 -8.00 3.91
N ASP A 34 4.41 -9.21 3.58
CA ASP A 34 4.51 -9.68 2.19
C ASP A 34 3.14 -10.13 1.63
N GLN A 35 3.14 -10.57 0.38
CA GLN A 35 1.95 -11.07 -0.33
C GLN A 35 1.31 -12.28 0.36
N ASP A 36 2.06 -13.03 1.15
CA ASP A 36 1.62 -14.24 1.86
C ASP A 36 1.16 -13.91 3.30
N GLY A 37 1.21 -12.63 3.69
CA GLY A 37 0.82 -12.14 5.01
C GLY A 37 1.89 -12.32 6.09
N SER A 38 3.13 -12.65 5.71
CA SER A 38 4.23 -12.76 6.67
C SER A 38 4.81 -11.38 6.98
N ALA A 39 5.04 -11.09 8.26
CA ALA A 39 5.64 -9.82 8.65
C ALA A 39 7.10 -9.74 8.16
N THR A 40 7.42 -8.68 7.42
CA THR A 40 8.76 -8.46 6.84
C THR A 40 9.50 -7.29 7.47
N GLY A 41 8.80 -6.45 8.25
CA GLY A 41 9.41 -5.29 8.92
C GLY A 41 8.40 -4.32 9.50
N TRP A 42 8.82 -3.06 9.65
CA TRP A 42 8.01 -1.94 10.13
C TRP A 42 8.17 -0.75 9.19
N ILE A 43 7.09 0.01 9.02
CA ILE A 43 7.06 1.24 8.22
C ILE A 43 6.34 2.33 9.01
N ALA A 44 6.70 3.58 8.77
CA ALA A 44 5.96 4.75 9.26
C ALA A 44 5.15 5.32 8.10
N VAL A 45 3.84 5.49 8.30
CA VAL A 45 2.89 5.86 7.25
C VAL A 45 2.09 7.07 7.70
N ASP A 46 1.97 8.06 6.82
CA ASP A 46 1.01 9.15 6.98
C ASP A 46 -0.37 8.65 6.55
N PRO A 47 -1.35 8.51 7.46
CA PRO A 47 -2.67 8.02 7.10
C PRO A 47 -3.38 8.95 6.10
N ALA A 48 -3.16 10.27 6.16
CA ALA A 48 -3.78 11.22 5.24
C ALA A 48 -3.17 11.12 3.83
N ALA A 49 -1.84 10.99 3.74
CA ALA A 49 -1.19 10.79 2.44
C ALA A 49 -1.50 9.40 1.84
N LEU A 50 -1.68 8.38 2.69
CA LEU A 50 -2.11 7.06 2.24
C LEU A 50 -3.53 7.11 1.68
N GLU A 51 -4.45 7.77 2.38
CA GLU A 51 -5.84 7.93 1.94
C GLU A 51 -5.92 8.67 0.60
N ASP A 52 -5.20 9.80 0.47
CA ASP A 52 -5.11 10.56 -0.79
C ASP A 52 -4.59 9.70 -1.95
N HIS A 53 -3.55 8.91 -1.71
CA HIS A 53 -3.00 8.01 -2.73
C HIS A 53 -3.97 6.87 -3.11
N LEU A 54 -4.71 6.33 -2.14
CA LEU A 54 -5.73 5.30 -2.39
C LEU A 54 -6.92 5.85 -3.19
N TYR A 55 -7.33 7.09 -2.92
CA TYR A 55 -8.35 7.77 -3.71
C TYR A 55 -7.88 7.99 -5.15
N ALA A 56 -6.67 8.53 -5.35
CA ALA A 56 -6.10 8.71 -6.68
C ALA A 56 -6.00 7.38 -7.46
N TYR A 57 -5.59 6.30 -6.79
CA TYR A 57 -5.53 4.98 -7.41
C TYR A 57 -6.92 4.42 -7.76
N ALA A 58 -7.93 4.69 -6.95
CA ALA A 58 -9.31 4.30 -7.23
C ALA A 58 -9.88 5.07 -8.43
N GLU A 59 -9.56 6.35 -8.58
CA GLU A 59 -9.96 7.17 -9.73
C GLU A 59 -9.23 6.74 -11.02
N GLU A 60 -7.96 6.34 -10.95
CA GLU A 60 -7.21 5.80 -12.10
C GLU A 60 -7.71 4.39 -12.53
N GLY A 61 -8.34 3.65 -11.60
CA GLY A 61 -8.96 2.34 -11.87
C GLY A 61 -10.34 2.42 -12.53
N ASP A 62 -11.00 3.57 -12.52
CA ASP A 62 -12.33 3.81 -13.11
C ASP A 62 -12.26 4.23 -14.59
N GLU A 63 -11.04 4.45 -15.14
CA GLU A 63 -10.82 4.65 -16.58
C GLU A 63 -10.74 3.34 -17.39
N ILE A 64 -11.29 2.23 -16.87
CA ILE A 64 -11.65 1.09 -17.73
C ILE A 64 -13.04 1.39 -18.31
N ASP A 65 -13.02 2.15 -19.42
CA ASP A 65 -14.08 2.32 -20.41
C ASP A 65 -14.92 1.05 -20.60
N ASP A 66 -16.00 0.92 -19.82
CA ASP A 66 -17.05 -0.08 -19.93
C ASP A 66 -18.26 0.51 -20.69
N GLY A 67 -17.98 1.06 -21.88
CA GLY A 67 -18.99 1.53 -22.83
C GLY A 67 -19.39 0.48 -23.86
N GLN A 68 -20.08 -0.58 -23.45
CA GLN A 68 -20.61 -1.62 -24.34
C GLN A 68 -21.96 -1.21 -24.97
N GLY A 69 -21.97 -1.01 -26.30
CA GLY A 69 -23.06 -1.43 -27.21
C GLY A 69 -24.13 -0.40 -27.62
N ASP A 70 -24.28 -0.19 -28.94
CA ASP A 70 -25.59 -0.40 -29.58
C ASP A 70 -25.40 -0.83 -31.04
N GLY A 71 -26.14 -1.87 -31.44
CA GLY A 71 -26.22 -2.34 -32.80
C GLY A 71 -27.57 -1.94 -33.40
N ALA A 72 -27.55 -1.25 -34.54
CA ALA A 72 -28.65 -1.15 -35.49
C ALA A 72 -27.99 -0.74 -36.83
N GLU A 73 -27.80 -1.67 -37.76
CA GLU A 73 -28.73 -1.98 -38.86
C GLU A 73 -28.83 -0.85 -39.90
N GLU A 74 -28.49 -1.23 -41.15
CA GLU A 74 -29.03 -0.72 -42.43
C GLU A 74 -28.59 0.71 -42.86
N ASP A 75 -28.39 1.10 -44.11
CA ASP A 75 -28.36 0.52 -45.46
C ASP A 75 -28.04 1.72 -46.41
N GLN A 76 -27.39 1.48 -47.55
CA GLN A 76 -27.30 2.29 -48.79
C GLN A 76 -27.13 3.84 -48.77
N GLU A 77 -26.04 4.35 -49.37
CA GLU A 77 -26.06 5.14 -50.64
C GLU A 77 -24.66 5.34 -51.24
#